data_AF-A0A9W8GHV0-F1
#
_entry.id   AF-A0A9W8GHV0-F1
#
_cell.length_a   1.000
_cell.length_b   1.000
_cell.length_c   1.000
_cell.angle_alpha   90.00
_cell.angle_beta   90.00
_cell.angle_gamma   90.00
#
_symmetry.space_group_name_H-M   'P 1'
#
loop_
_entity.id
_entity.type
_entity.pdbx_description
1 polymer ?
#
loop_
_entity_poly.entity_id
_entity_poly.type
_entity_poly.pdbx_seq_one_letter_code
_entity_poly.pdbx_strand_id
1 'polypeptide(L)'
;MFDLKTEYPKYGEYHANKVNVAIHMLFVPTIMWCTLGLVTWLTPHELFTYPAPIDALLSGLPGPTPLANATVLAMLGFITFYMILEPLAGLLTVPIIYTFLVTSQQVVLEAPNGIQIVLGVFVFAWIAQFVGHGVFEKRAPALLDNLVQALVMAPFFVFLEVLFACGYRPDLHRVLRSEVGVRILAFRHQQRHKATKTAKATE
;
A
#
# COMPACT_ATOMS: atom_id res chain seq x y z
N MET A 1 13.37 8.79 1.73
CA MET A 1 12.42 7.78 2.24
C MET A 1 11.42 8.35 3.24
N PHE A 2 11.74 9.39 4.02
CA PHE A 2 10.85 9.92 5.08
C PHE A 2 10.28 11.31 4.78
N ASP A 3 10.23 11.73 3.51
CA ASP A 3 9.62 13.01 3.12
C ASP A 3 8.47 12.77 2.15
N LEU A 4 7.23 13.02 2.60
CA LEU A 4 6.04 12.81 1.80
C LEU A 4 6.08 13.56 0.46
N LYS A 5 6.62 14.79 0.43
CA LYS A 5 6.69 15.61 -0.79
C LYS A 5 7.63 15.01 -1.83
N THR A 6 8.56 14.17 -1.40
CA THR A 6 9.45 13.41 -2.28
C THR A 6 8.88 12.04 -2.62
N GLU A 7 8.40 11.29 -1.64
CA GLU A 7 7.98 9.89 -1.81
C GLU A 7 6.67 9.77 -2.59
N TYR A 8 5.68 10.63 -2.29
CA TYR A 8 4.38 10.58 -2.94
C TYR A 8 4.47 10.84 -4.45
N PRO A 9 5.17 11.90 -4.94
CA PRO A 9 5.26 12.12 -6.37
C PRO A 9 6.09 11.06 -7.10
N LYS A 10 7.13 10.51 -6.46
CA LYS A 10 7.93 9.39 -6.99
C LYS A 10 7.10 8.12 -7.19
N TYR A 11 6.15 7.85 -6.30
CA TYR A 11 5.25 6.71 -6.48
C TYR A 11 4.13 7.05 -7.49
N GLY A 12 3.57 8.25 -7.42
CA GLY A 12 2.46 8.69 -8.27
C GLY A 12 2.79 8.76 -9.77
N GLU A 13 4.05 8.98 -10.15
CA GLU A 13 4.45 9.03 -11.58
C GLU A 13 4.25 7.70 -12.33
N TYR A 14 4.08 6.58 -11.63
CA TYR A 14 3.83 5.26 -12.22
C TYR A 14 2.34 4.98 -12.49
N HIS A 15 1.44 5.90 -12.14
CA HIS A 15 -0.01 5.66 -12.15
C HIS A 15 -0.76 6.79 -12.87
N ALA A 16 -0.51 6.96 -14.17
CA ALA A 16 -1.17 7.99 -14.98
C ALA A 16 -2.48 7.51 -15.61
N ASN A 17 -2.66 6.19 -15.80
CA ASN A 17 -3.86 5.62 -16.41
C ASN A 17 -4.97 5.42 -15.35
N LYS A 18 -6.18 5.90 -15.62
CA LYS A 18 -7.33 5.80 -14.69
C LYS A 18 -7.73 4.37 -14.35
N VAL A 19 -7.60 3.42 -15.29
CA VAL A 19 -7.92 2.01 -15.05
C VAL A 19 -6.86 1.39 -14.15
N ASN A 20 -5.58 1.69 -14.39
CA ASN A 20 -4.50 1.26 -13.52
C ASN A 20 -4.69 1.82 -12.09
N VAL A 21 -4.98 3.11 -11.97
CA VAL A 21 -5.31 3.73 -10.68
C VAL A 21 -6.47 3.00 -9.99
N ALA A 22 -7.57 2.73 -10.68
CA ALA A 22 -8.71 2.02 -10.09
C ALA A 22 -8.36 0.61 -9.58
N ILE A 23 -7.56 -0.14 -10.35
CA ILE A 23 -7.01 -1.45 -9.95
C ILE A 23 -6.20 -1.30 -8.66
N HIS A 24 -5.29 -0.32 -8.59
CA HIS A 24 -4.48 -0.10 -7.41
C HIS A 24 -5.31 0.30 -6.18
N MET A 25 -6.28 1.20 -6.34
CA MET A 25 -7.15 1.65 -5.26
C MET A 25 -7.92 0.49 -4.62
N LEU A 26 -8.30 -0.52 -5.41
CA LEU A 26 -8.97 -1.72 -4.91
C LEU A 26 -7.97 -2.73 -4.32
N PHE A 27 -6.93 -3.10 -5.07
CA PHE A 27 -6.13 -4.27 -4.75
C PHE A 27 -4.93 -3.99 -3.85
N VAL A 28 -4.47 -2.74 -3.69
CA VAL A 28 -3.39 -2.44 -2.72
C VAL A 28 -3.85 -2.67 -1.28
N PRO A 29 -5.02 -2.17 -0.82
CA PRO A 29 -5.56 -2.52 0.50
C PRO A 29 -5.79 -4.03 0.66
N THR A 30 -6.28 -4.70 -0.38
CA THR A 30 -6.45 -6.17 -0.39
C THR A 30 -5.12 -6.90 -0.20
N ILE A 31 -4.06 -6.48 -0.89
CA ILE A 31 -2.72 -7.04 -0.75
C ILE A 31 -2.19 -6.80 0.66
N MET A 32 -2.39 -5.62 1.25
CA MET A 32 -1.99 -5.33 2.62
C MET A 32 -2.71 -6.28 3.61
N TRP A 33 -4.04 -6.40 3.48
CA TRP A 33 -4.84 -7.32 4.30
C TRP A 33 -4.34 -8.77 4.19
N CYS A 34 -4.12 -9.25 2.96
CA CYS A 34 -3.61 -10.59 2.72
C CYS A 34 -2.19 -10.76 3.29
N THR A 35 -1.33 -9.76 3.16
CA THR A 35 0.05 -9.80 3.70
C THR A 35 0.04 -9.95 5.21
N LEU A 36 -0.83 -9.24 5.93
CA LEU A 36 -0.99 -9.40 7.38
C LEU A 36 -1.47 -10.82 7.74
N GLY A 37 -2.38 -11.39 6.96
CA GLY A 37 -2.79 -12.79 7.08
C GLY A 37 -1.62 -13.77 6.85
N LEU A 38 -0.83 -13.57 5.79
CA LEU A 38 0.33 -14.42 5.47
C LEU A 38 1.41 -14.36 6.56
N VAL A 39 1.70 -13.17 7.09
CA VAL A 39 2.64 -13.01 8.22
C VAL A 39 2.10 -13.70 9.47
N THR A 40 0.79 -13.66 9.70
CA THR A 40 0.15 -14.38 10.81
C THR A 40 0.29 -15.88 10.63
N TRP A 41 0.05 -16.40 9.43
CA TRP A 41 0.20 -17.82 9.14
C TRP A 41 1.65 -18.30 9.34
N LEU A 42 2.63 -17.47 8.98
CA LEU A 42 4.06 -17.75 9.22
C LEU A 42 4.45 -17.66 10.71
N THR A 43 3.66 -16.96 11.52
CA THR A 43 3.89 -16.79 12.97
C THR A 43 2.59 -17.06 13.76
N PRO A 44 2.06 -18.29 13.74
CA PRO A 44 0.70 -18.59 14.23
C PRO A 44 0.62 -18.72 15.77
N HIS A 45 1.67 -18.28 16.47
CA HIS A 45 1.78 -18.34 17.93
C HIS A 45 2.19 -16.97 18.48
N GLU A 46 1.90 -16.73 19.75
CA GLU A 46 2.36 -15.53 20.45
C GLU A 46 3.88 -15.46 20.48
N LEU A 47 4.42 -14.29 20.11
CA LEU A 47 5.84 -13.97 20.22
C LEU A 47 6.14 -13.09 21.44
N PHE A 48 5.12 -12.43 21.97
CA PHE A 48 5.21 -11.57 23.15
C PHE A 48 3.84 -11.49 23.82
N THR A 49 3.80 -10.96 25.05
CA THR A 49 2.55 -10.68 25.77
C THR A 49 2.25 -9.20 25.73
N TYR A 50 0.98 -8.82 25.59
CA TYR A 50 0.60 -7.41 25.75
C TYR A 50 0.81 -6.97 27.21
N PRO A 51 1.38 -5.76 27.45
CA PRO A 51 1.34 -5.15 28.76
C PRO A 51 -0.11 -4.96 29.24
N ALA A 52 -0.37 -5.14 30.54
CA ALA A 52 -1.74 -5.12 31.10
C ALA A 52 -2.60 -3.90 30.66
N PRO A 53 -2.08 -2.66 30.58
CA PRO A 53 -2.88 -1.53 30.09
C PRO A 53 -3.29 -1.65 28.62
N ILE A 54 -2.43 -2.24 27.78
CA ILE A 54 -2.69 -2.46 26.36
C ILE A 54 -3.66 -3.61 26.18
N ASP A 55 -3.49 -4.69 26.93
CA ASP A 55 -4.41 -5.84 26.90
C ASP A 55 -5.83 -5.40 27.29
N ALA A 56 -5.96 -4.63 28.37
CA ALA A 56 -7.25 -4.07 28.80
C ALA A 56 -7.87 -3.16 27.72
N LEU A 57 -7.07 -2.32 27.06
CA LEU A 57 -7.54 -1.49 25.94
C LEU A 57 -8.05 -2.35 24.77
N LEU A 58 -7.25 -3.34 24.33
CA LEU A 58 -7.59 -4.20 23.21
C LEU A 58 -8.84 -5.04 23.48
N SER A 59 -9.00 -5.55 24.71
CA SER A 59 -10.19 -6.30 25.12
C SER A 59 -11.48 -5.47 25.09
N GLY A 60 -11.37 -4.14 25.15
CA GLY A 60 -12.50 -3.21 25.01
C GLY A 60 -12.82 -2.82 23.56
N LEU A 61 -11.99 -3.18 22.59
CA LEU A 61 -12.23 -2.87 21.18
C LEU A 61 -13.11 -3.95 20.51
N PRO A 62 -13.83 -3.62 19.42
CA PRO A 62 -14.59 -4.62 18.67
C PRO A 62 -13.69 -5.68 18.03
N GLY A 63 -14.10 -6.95 18.13
CA GLY A 63 -13.40 -8.09 17.53
C GLY A 63 -12.56 -8.88 18.54
N PRO A 64 -11.92 -9.99 18.13
CA PRO A 64 -10.99 -10.71 19.00
C PRO A 64 -9.75 -9.88 19.30
N THR A 65 -9.18 -10.07 20.50
CA THR A 65 -7.85 -9.54 20.82
C THR A 65 -6.84 -10.09 19.80
N PRO A 66 -6.11 -9.24 19.08
CA PRO A 66 -5.19 -9.72 18.04
C PRO A 66 -4.08 -10.57 18.66
N LEU A 67 -3.69 -11.65 17.99
CA LEU A 67 -2.56 -12.49 18.41
C LEU A 67 -1.28 -11.66 18.42
N ALA A 68 -0.56 -11.66 19.55
CA ALA A 68 0.65 -10.88 19.78
C ALA A 68 1.87 -11.49 19.05
N ASN A 69 1.87 -11.41 17.72
CA ASN A 69 2.86 -12.03 16.84
C ASN A 69 3.54 -11.02 15.90
N ALA A 70 4.26 -11.51 14.89
CA ALA A 70 5.01 -10.65 13.96
C ALA A 70 4.10 -9.73 13.14
N THR A 71 2.82 -10.07 12.97
CA THR A 71 1.85 -9.24 12.25
C THR A 71 1.54 -7.94 12.99
N VAL A 72 1.49 -7.98 14.33
CA VAL A 72 1.33 -6.77 15.16
C VAL A 72 2.57 -5.88 15.02
N LEU A 73 3.77 -6.46 15.01
CA LEU A 73 5.00 -5.69 14.79
C LEU A 73 5.03 -5.07 13.39
N ALA A 74 4.58 -5.79 12.36
CA ALA A 74 4.44 -5.27 11.01
C ALA A 74 3.46 -4.09 10.96
N MET A 75 2.28 -4.23 11.57
CA MET A 75 1.30 -3.14 11.71
C MET A 75 1.95 -1.91 12.34
N LEU A 76 2.63 -2.06 13.49
CA LEU A 76 3.27 -0.95 14.19
C LEU A 76 4.31 -0.28 13.29
N GLY A 77 5.11 -1.05 12.55
CA GLY A 77 6.06 -0.52 11.57
C GLY A 77 5.40 0.33 10.49
N PHE A 78 4.29 -0.14 9.90
CA PHE A 78 3.52 0.62 8.92
C PHE A 78 2.95 1.92 9.52
N ILE A 79 2.29 1.85 10.68
CA ILE A 79 1.72 3.02 11.36
C ILE A 79 2.80 4.05 11.67
N THR A 80 3.92 3.62 12.24
CA THR A 80 5.06 4.50 12.54
C THR A 80 5.60 5.15 11.27
N PHE A 81 5.80 4.39 10.19
CA PHE A 81 6.25 4.94 8.92
C PHE A 81 5.28 5.99 8.37
N TYR A 82 3.97 5.73 8.45
CA TYR A 82 2.95 6.66 7.97
C TYR A 82 2.86 7.93 8.81
N MET A 83 2.97 7.81 10.14
CA MET A 83 3.03 8.96 11.03
C MET A 83 4.29 9.80 10.81
N ILE A 84 5.42 9.20 10.43
CA ILE A 84 6.63 9.94 10.06
C ILE A 84 6.40 10.75 8.78
N LEU A 85 5.72 10.18 7.78
CA LEU A 85 5.44 10.87 6.51
C LEU A 85 4.40 11.98 6.64
N GLU A 86 3.29 11.70 7.32
CA GLU A 86 2.20 12.65 7.56
C GLU A 86 1.51 12.25 8.89
N PRO A 87 1.76 12.97 10.00
CA PRO A 87 1.30 12.52 11.32
C PRO A 87 -0.21 12.33 11.46
N LEU A 88 -1.00 13.22 10.86
CA LEU A 88 -2.46 13.20 11.01
C LEU A 88 -3.08 12.11 10.13
N ALA A 89 -2.69 12.02 8.86
CA ALA A 89 -3.12 10.93 8.00
C ALA A 89 -2.60 9.58 8.51
N GLY A 90 -1.36 9.51 8.99
CA GLY A 90 -0.80 8.32 9.63
C GLY A 90 -1.63 7.87 10.82
N LEU A 91 -2.04 8.78 11.70
CA LEU A 91 -2.96 8.47 12.80
C LEU A 91 -4.32 7.96 12.31
N LEU A 92 -4.87 8.55 11.24
CA LEU A 92 -6.15 8.10 10.67
C LEU A 92 -6.08 6.69 10.04
N THR A 93 -4.88 6.16 9.74
CA THR A 93 -4.74 4.77 9.27
C THR A 93 -4.92 3.73 10.37
N VAL A 94 -4.71 4.10 11.64
CA VAL A 94 -4.74 3.17 12.79
C VAL A 94 -6.00 2.30 12.84
N PRO A 95 -7.24 2.84 12.80
CA PRO A 95 -8.44 2.00 12.85
C PRO A 95 -8.57 1.07 11.64
N ILE A 96 -8.08 1.48 10.47
CA ILE A 96 -8.16 0.69 9.24
C ILE A 96 -7.18 -0.48 9.31
N ILE A 97 -5.92 -0.22 9.67
CA ILE A 97 -4.90 -1.26 9.76
C ILE A 97 -5.22 -2.21 10.92
N TYR A 98 -5.76 -1.71 12.05
CA TYR A 98 -6.27 -2.56 13.13
C TYR A 98 -7.38 -3.50 12.63
N THR A 99 -8.35 -2.97 11.87
CA THR A 99 -9.41 -3.79 11.28
C THR A 99 -8.82 -4.86 10.35
N PHE A 100 -7.83 -4.51 9.54
CA PHE A 100 -7.16 -5.48 8.67
C PHE A 100 -6.39 -6.54 9.46
N LEU A 101 -5.68 -6.15 10.51
CA LEU A 101 -4.98 -7.06 11.41
C LEU A 101 -5.95 -8.10 12.00
N VAL A 102 -7.01 -7.63 12.68
CA VAL A 102 -7.95 -8.50 13.39
C VAL A 102 -8.65 -9.44 12.42
N THR A 103 -9.19 -8.91 11.31
CA THR A 103 -9.95 -9.73 10.35
C THR A 103 -9.06 -10.70 9.56
N SER A 104 -7.82 -10.31 9.21
CA SER A 104 -6.90 -11.22 8.51
C SER A 104 -6.40 -12.34 9.43
N GLN A 105 -6.11 -12.03 10.71
CA GLN A 105 -5.79 -13.05 11.70
C GLN A 105 -6.95 -14.02 11.90
N GLN A 106 -8.16 -13.50 12.07
CA GLN A 106 -9.36 -14.31 12.25
C GLN A 106 -9.57 -15.27 11.08
N VAL A 107 -9.48 -14.79 9.83
CA VAL A 107 -9.62 -15.66 8.66
C VAL A 107 -8.54 -16.75 8.64
N VAL A 108 -7.28 -16.40 8.89
CA VAL A 108 -6.17 -17.34 8.80
C VAL A 108 -6.18 -18.39 9.90
N LEU A 109 -6.58 -18.02 11.12
CA LEU A 109 -6.52 -18.88 12.29
C LEU A 109 -7.79 -19.70 12.51
N GLU A 110 -8.96 -19.20 12.10
CA GLU A 110 -10.25 -19.82 12.43
C GLU A 110 -10.97 -20.45 11.23
N ALA A 111 -10.75 -19.95 10.01
CA ALA A 111 -11.46 -20.49 8.84
C ALA A 111 -10.82 -21.82 8.37
N PRO A 112 -11.61 -22.87 8.06
CA PRO A 112 -11.07 -24.17 7.62
C PRO A 112 -10.12 -24.12 6.42
N ASN A 113 -10.30 -23.12 5.54
CA ASN A 113 -9.45 -22.88 4.37
C ASN A 113 -8.82 -21.47 4.38
N GLY A 114 -8.56 -20.93 5.57
CA GLY A 114 -8.14 -19.54 5.75
C GLY A 114 -6.93 -19.14 4.91
N ILE A 115 -5.88 -19.96 4.95
CA ILE A 115 -4.67 -19.71 4.17
C ILE A 115 -4.90 -19.81 2.66
N GLN A 116 -5.72 -20.77 2.19
CA GLN A 116 -6.04 -20.92 0.77
C GLN A 116 -6.84 -19.73 0.26
N ILE A 117 -7.78 -19.21 1.05
CA ILE A 117 -8.54 -17.99 0.74
C ILE A 117 -7.58 -16.81 0.62
N VAL A 118 -6.74 -16.59 1.64
CA VAL A 118 -5.78 -15.48 1.66
C VAL A 118 -4.79 -15.54 0.50
N LEU A 119 -4.21 -16.71 0.23
CA LEU A 119 -3.29 -16.91 -0.90
C LEU A 119 -3.98 -16.72 -2.24
N GLY A 120 -5.18 -17.26 -2.42
CA GLY A 120 -5.94 -17.10 -3.66
C GLY A 120 -6.25 -15.64 -3.96
N VAL A 121 -6.73 -14.89 -2.95
CA VAL A 121 -7.00 -13.46 -3.07
C VAL A 121 -5.71 -12.67 -3.30
N PHE A 122 -4.63 -13.00 -2.60
CA PHE A 122 -3.32 -12.34 -2.76
C PHE A 122 -2.78 -12.49 -4.17
N VAL A 123 -2.76 -13.71 -4.70
CA VAL A 123 -2.28 -14.00 -6.07
C VAL A 123 -3.14 -13.28 -7.10
N PHE A 124 -4.47 -13.36 -6.96
CA PHE A 124 -5.38 -12.66 -7.86
C PHE A 124 -5.16 -11.14 -7.86
N ALA A 125 -5.02 -10.55 -6.67
CA ALA A 125 -4.76 -9.13 -6.51
C ALA A 125 -3.44 -8.72 -7.18
N TRP A 126 -2.36 -9.48 -7.01
CA TRP A 126 -1.08 -9.23 -7.68
C TRP A 126 -1.17 -9.36 -9.20
N ILE A 127 -1.87 -10.37 -9.72
CA ILE A 127 -2.11 -10.51 -11.16
C ILE A 127 -2.82 -9.25 -11.68
N ALA A 128 -3.85 -8.78 -10.97
CA ALA A 128 -4.55 -7.55 -11.36
C ALA A 128 -3.61 -6.33 -11.38
N GLN A 129 -2.74 -6.16 -10.38
CA GLN A 129 -1.73 -5.08 -10.36
C GLN A 129 -0.80 -5.13 -11.59
N PHE A 130 -0.28 -6.32 -11.91
CA PHE A 130 0.59 -6.48 -13.07
C PHE A 130 -0.13 -6.27 -14.40
N VAL A 131 -1.40 -6.68 -14.51
CA VAL A 131 -2.25 -6.36 -15.66
C VAL A 131 -2.47 -4.85 -15.76
N GLY A 132 -2.73 -4.18 -14.63
CA GLY A 132 -2.79 -2.72 -14.50
C GLY A 132 -1.60 -2.04 -15.17
N HIS A 133 -0.39 -2.42 -14.73
CA HIS A 133 0.85 -1.86 -15.24
C HIS A 133 1.17 -2.27 -16.69
N GLY A 134 1.06 -3.56 -17.03
CA GLY A 134 1.46 -4.08 -18.33
C GLY A 134 0.52 -3.67 -19.46
N VAL A 135 -0.79 -3.77 -19.24
CA VAL A 135 -1.81 -3.54 -20.28
C VAL A 135 -2.20 -2.06 -20.35
N PHE A 136 -2.51 -1.45 -19.21
CA PHE A 136 -3.10 -0.10 -19.17
C PHE A 136 -2.07 1.00 -19.02
N GLU A 137 -1.12 0.86 -18.11
CA GLU A 137 -0.08 1.87 -17.89
C GLU A 137 1.02 1.81 -18.96
N LYS A 138 1.31 0.61 -19.48
CA LYS A 138 2.43 0.32 -20.41
C LYS A 138 3.78 0.80 -19.84
N ARG A 139 3.92 0.69 -18.53
CA ARG A 139 5.11 1.04 -17.76
C ARG A 139 5.34 -0.05 -16.73
N ALA A 140 6.60 -0.45 -16.56
CA ALA A 140 6.99 -1.37 -15.50
C ALA A 140 6.60 -0.81 -14.12
N PRO A 141 6.20 -1.67 -13.18
CA PRO A 141 5.79 -1.22 -11.84
C PRO A 141 6.98 -0.69 -11.04
N ALA A 142 6.71 0.28 -10.15
CA ALA A 142 7.73 0.88 -9.26
C ALA A 142 8.46 -0.14 -8.36
N LEU A 143 7.86 -1.33 -8.17
CA LEU A 143 8.43 -2.45 -7.44
C LEU A 143 9.79 -2.91 -8.02
N LEU A 144 10.01 -2.73 -9.33
CA LEU A 144 11.27 -3.10 -9.98
C LEU A 144 12.38 -2.06 -9.74
N ASP A 145 12.01 -0.83 -9.37
CA ASP A 145 12.97 0.23 -9.09
C ASP A 145 13.37 0.25 -7.61
N ASN A 146 12.39 0.09 -6.70
CA ASN A 146 12.64 -0.03 -5.27
C ASN A 146 11.50 -0.80 -4.58
N LEU A 147 11.69 -2.13 -4.43
CA LEU A 147 10.68 -3.03 -3.87
C LEU A 147 10.18 -2.58 -2.50
N VAL A 148 11.09 -2.34 -1.55
CA VAL A 148 10.71 -2.01 -0.17
C VAL A 148 9.93 -0.70 -0.17
N GLN A 149 10.46 0.35 -0.77
CA GLN A 149 9.80 1.65 -0.83
C GLN A 149 8.42 1.56 -1.50
N ALA A 150 8.29 0.81 -2.60
CA ALA A 150 7.01 0.62 -3.28
C ALA A 150 5.99 -0.10 -2.39
N LEU A 151 6.40 -1.15 -1.67
CA LEU A 151 5.51 -1.91 -0.78
C LEU A 151 5.04 -1.10 0.43
N VAL A 152 5.92 -0.33 1.09
CA VAL A 152 5.47 0.51 2.22
C VAL A 152 4.69 1.73 1.77
N MET A 153 5.06 2.37 0.66
CA MET A 153 4.40 3.60 0.20
C MET A 153 3.03 3.33 -0.44
N ALA A 154 2.83 2.20 -1.12
CA ALA A 154 1.61 1.94 -1.89
C ALA A 154 0.31 2.04 -1.05
N PRO A 155 0.18 1.40 0.14
CA PRO A 155 -1.06 1.48 0.91
C PRO A 155 -1.32 2.90 1.43
N PHE A 156 -0.28 3.63 1.81
CA PHE A 156 -0.44 5.01 2.25
C PHE A 156 -0.81 5.96 1.12
N PHE A 157 -0.26 5.74 -0.08
CA PHE A 157 -0.64 6.51 -1.27
C PHE A 157 -2.14 6.35 -1.57
N VAL A 158 -2.64 5.11 -1.58
CA VAL A 158 -4.08 4.84 -1.78
C VAL A 158 -4.92 5.49 -0.68
N PHE A 159 -4.50 5.37 0.58
CA PHE A 159 -5.21 6.00 1.69
C PHE A 159 -5.25 7.53 1.57
N LEU A 160 -4.14 8.16 1.20
CA LEU A 160 -4.06 9.60 0.98
C LEU A 160 -4.94 10.06 -0.18
N GLU A 161 -4.98 9.33 -1.31
CA GLU A 161 -5.89 9.64 -2.43
C GLU A 161 -7.36 9.59 -1.98
N VAL A 162 -7.75 8.63 -1.11
CA VAL A 162 -9.10 8.61 -0.49
C VAL A 162 -9.33 9.85 0.39
N LEU A 163 -8.39 10.17 1.28
CA LEU A 163 -8.51 11.35 2.15
C LEU A 163 -8.60 12.64 1.33
N PHE A 164 -7.78 12.79 0.29
CA PHE A 164 -7.79 13.93 -0.61
C PHE A 164 -9.11 14.05 -1.37
N ALA A 165 -9.71 12.93 -1.79
CA ALA A 165 -11.05 12.92 -2.36
C ALA A 165 -12.11 13.40 -1.36
N CYS A 166 -11.91 13.15 -0.06
CA CYS A 166 -12.74 13.68 1.03
C CYS A 166 -12.41 15.13 1.44
N GLY A 167 -11.52 15.82 0.72
CA GLY A 167 -11.18 17.22 0.98
C GLY A 167 -10.07 17.44 2.02
N TYR A 168 -9.34 16.39 2.41
CA TYR A 168 -8.20 16.51 3.31
C TYR A 168 -7.08 17.36 2.69
N ARG A 169 -6.62 18.40 3.41
CA ARG A 169 -5.46 19.25 3.05
C ARG A 169 -5.37 19.59 1.54
N PRO A 170 -6.32 20.36 0.97
CA PRO A 170 -6.38 20.61 -0.47
C PRO A 170 -5.12 21.28 -1.03
N ASP A 171 -4.44 22.12 -0.25
CA ASP A 171 -3.19 22.76 -0.65
C ASP A 171 -2.05 21.76 -0.82
N LEU A 172 -1.93 20.80 0.10
CA LEU A 172 -0.95 19.72 0.03
C LEU A 172 -1.24 18.85 -1.20
N HIS A 173 -2.49 18.45 -1.39
CA HIS A 173 -2.90 17.65 -2.53
C HIS A 173 -2.56 18.35 -3.86
N ARG A 174 -2.83 19.65 -3.97
CA ARG A 174 -2.48 20.46 -5.15
C ARG A 174 -0.98 20.45 -5.44
N VAL A 175 -0.14 20.65 -4.42
CA VAL A 175 1.33 20.60 -4.58
C VAL A 175 1.77 19.22 -5.05
N LEU A 176 1.32 18.15 -4.38
CA LEU A 176 1.69 16.77 -4.73
C LEU A 176 1.26 16.39 -6.15
N ARG A 177 0.05 16.77 -6.56
CA ARG A 177 -0.47 16.50 -7.92
C ARG A 177 0.31 17.26 -8.99
N SER A 178 0.70 18.50 -8.71
CA SER A 178 1.57 19.28 -9.60
C SER A 178 2.89 18.55 -9.83
N GLU A 179 3.55 18.12 -8.75
CA GLU A 179 4.82 17.38 -8.82
C GLU A 179 4.68 16.04 -9.57
N VAL A 180 3.60 15.29 -9.33
CA VAL A 180 3.28 14.07 -10.10
C VAL A 180 3.15 14.40 -11.60
N GLY A 181 2.43 15.46 -11.94
CA GLY A 181 2.23 15.89 -13.32
C GLY A 181 3.54 16.24 -14.03
N VAL A 182 4.42 16.99 -13.37
CA VAL A 182 5.75 17.33 -13.88
C VAL A 182 6.56 16.06 -14.18
N ARG A 183 6.55 15.08 -13.26
CA ARG A 183 7.27 13.81 -13.42
C ARG A 183 6.73 12.96 -14.56
N ILE A 184 5.40 12.87 -14.71
CA ILE A 184 4.77 12.14 -15.81
C ILE A 184 5.15 12.77 -17.16
N LEU A 185 5.13 14.11 -17.26
CA LEU A 185 5.52 14.82 -18.48
C LEU A 185 6.99 14.58 -18.82
N ALA A 186 7.88 14.63 -17.82
CA ALA A 186 9.29 14.34 -18.00
C ALA A 186 9.53 12.91 -18.52
N PHE A 187 8.86 11.91 -17.94
CA PHE A 187 8.92 10.52 -18.40
C PHE A 187 8.43 10.38 -19.85
N ARG A 188 7.29 10.97 -20.21
CA ARG A 188 6.76 10.93 -21.59
C ARG A 188 7.70 11.59 -22.59
N HIS A 189 8.34 12.70 -22.22
CA HIS A 189 9.33 13.37 -23.05
C HIS A 189 10.55 12.46 -23.30
N GLN A 190 11.07 11.81 -22.26
CA GLN A 190 12.18 10.85 -22.39
C GLN A 190 11.82 9.67 -23.31
N GLN A 191 10.61 9.12 -23.20
CA GLN A 191 10.14 8.03 -24.06
C GLN A 191 10.07 8.43 -25.53
N ARG A 192 9.49 9.61 -25.83
CA ARG A 192 9.43 10.14 -27.19
C ARG A 192 10.83 10.33 -27.78
N HIS A 193 11.74 10.92 -27.01
CA HIS A 193 13.11 11.16 -27.45
C HIS A 193 13.88 9.86 -27.71
N LYS A 194 13.68 8.82 -26.88
CA LYS A 194 14.22 7.48 -27.13
C LYS A 194 13.68 6.89 -28.42
N ALA A 195 12.36 6.93 -28.64
CA ALA A 195 11.75 6.42 -29.86
C ALA A 195 12.27 7.12 -31.13
N THR A 196 12.40 8.46 -31.12
CA THR A 196 12.98 9.20 -32.24
C THR A 196 14.43 8.80 -32.52
N LYS A 197 15.25 8.62 -31.48
CA LYS A 197 16.64 8.16 -31.64
C LYS A 197 16.74 6.76 -32.22
N THR A 198 15.89 5.84 -31.76
CA THR A 198 15.86 4.47 -32.29
C THR A 198 15.44 4.45 -33.77
N ALA A 199 14.41 5.22 -34.15
CA ALA A 199 13.97 5.30 -35.54
C ALA A 199 15.08 5.80 -36.48
N LYS A 200 15.82 6.84 -36.09
CA LYS A 200 16.95 7.37 -36.86
C LYS A 200 18.16 6.44 -36.94
N ALA A 201 18.30 5.49 -36.01
CA ALA A 201 19.41 4.53 -36.02
C ALA A 201 19.11 3.31 -36.88
N THR A 202 17.85 3.13 -37.29
CA THR A 202 17.38 2.03 -38.14
C THR A 202 17.17 2.44 -39.61
N GLU A 203 17.36 3.73 -39.92
CA GLU A 203 17.44 4.30 -41.27
C GLU A 203 18.89 4.34 -41.77
#